data_AF-A0A1Q8EP34-F1
#
_entry.id   AF-A0A1Q8EP34-F1
#
_cell.length_a   1.000
_cell.length_b   1.000
_cell.length_c   1.000
_cell.angle_alpha   90.00
_cell.angle_beta   90.00
_cell.angle_gamma   90.00
#
_symmetry.space_group_name_H-M   'P 1'
#
loop_
_entity.id
_entity.type
_entity.pdbx_description
1 polymer ?
#
loop_
_entity_poly.entity_id
_entity_poly.type
_entity_poly.pdbx_seq_one_letter_code
_entity_poly.pdbx_strand_id
1 'polypeptide(L)'
;RADAAQRLRQASLLDLSGQARFVTLLVQLDGHRDDRPITRSVLLGGTGNAALTGAMAAASALSVLEGEIPPGCHHAAQALPPAATLERLQRTSAISVLELLDVPIDHLRRAEEGSL
;
A
#
# COMPACT_ATOMS: atom_id res chain seq x y z
N ARG A 1 -15.52 -29.29 -6.04
CA ARG A 1 -14.80 -28.27 -5.23
C ARG A 1 -14.63 -26.95 -5.98
N ALA A 2 -14.17 -26.96 -7.24
CA ALA A 2 -14.06 -25.75 -8.07
C ALA A 2 -15.40 -24.98 -8.21
N ASP A 3 -16.51 -25.69 -8.43
CA ASP A 3 -17.85 -25.07 -8.52
C ASP A 3 -18.29 -24.31 -7.26
N ALA A 4 -18.00 -24.85 -6.08
CA ALA A 4 -18.34 -24.20 -4.81
C ALA A 4 -17.51 -22.92 -4.61
N ALA A 5 -16.21 -22.97 -4.96
CA ALA A 5 -15.33 -21.80 -4.88
C ALA A 5 -15.72 -20.71 -5.88
N GLN A 6 -16.13 -21.10 -7.10
CA GLN A 6 -16.57 -20.16 -8.12
C GLN A 6 -17.90 -19.48 -7.74
N ARG A 7 -18.87 -20.24 -7.22
CA ARG A 7 -20.14 -19.70 -6.72
C ARG A 7 -19.93 -18.76 -5.54
N LEU A 8 -19.05 -19.12 -4.60
CA LEU A 8 -18.70 -18.27 -3.46
C LEU A 8 -18.04 -16.96 -3.94
N ARG A 9 -17.05 -17.04 -4.84
CA ARG A 9 -16.42 -15.85 -5.43
C ARG A 9 -17.44 -14.94 -6.11
N GLN A 10 -18.40 -15.52 -6.83
CA GLN A 10 -19.40 -14.77 -7.57
C GLN A 10 -20.41 -14.09 -6.63
N ALA A 11 -20.84 -14.79 -5.57
CA ALA A 11 -21.65 -14.22 -4.48
C ALA A 11 -20.90 -13.07 -3.78
N SER A 12 -19.63 -13.28 -3.40
CA SER A 12 -18.81 -12.22 -2.79
C SER A 12 -18.54 -11.04 -3.72
N LEU A 13 -18.43 -11.26 -5.04
CA LEU A 13 -18.31 -10.19 -6.03
C LEU A 13 -19.61 -9.37 -6.13
N LEU A 14 -20.77 -10.02 -6.03
CA LEU A 14 -22.08 -9.38 -5.99
C LEU A 14 -22.31 -8.63 -4.68
N ASP A 15 -21.92 -9.20 -3.54
CA ASP A 15 -21.97 -8.52 -2.23
C ASP A 15 -21.09 -7.26 -2.19
N LEU A 16 -19.99 -7.26 -2.95
CA LEU A 16 -19.09 -6.12 -3.11
C LEU A 16 -19.50 -5.19 -4.27
N SER A 17 -20.52 -5.54 -5.07
CA SER A 17 -21.00 -4.73 -6.18
C SER A 17 -21.77 -3.51 -5.66
N GLY A 18 -21.01 -2.47 -5.31
CA GLY A 18 -21.56 -1.25 -4.73
C GLY A 18 -20.51 -0.43 -3.98
N GLN A 19 -19.47 -1.08 -3.46
CA GLN A 19 -18.31 -0.39 -2.89
C GLN A 19 -17.07 -0.67 -3.72
N ALA A 20 -16.43 0.39 -4.21
CA ALA A 20 -15.12 0.24 -4.84
C ALA A 20 -14.20 -0.47 -3.84
N ARG A 21 -13.50 -1.52 -4.26
CA ARG A 21 -12.52 -2.15 -3.39
C ARG A 21 -11.40 -1.14 -3.16
N PHE A 22 -11.35 -0.59 -1.95
CA PHE A 22 -10.29 0.31 -1.56
C PHE A 22 -9.51 -0.32 -0.41
N VAL A 23 -8.19 -0.23 -0.49
CA VAL A 23 -7.33 -0.31 0.69
C VAL A 23 -6.83 1.09 0.97
N THR A 24 -6.89 1.51 2.22
CA THR A 24 -6.24 2.73 2.69
C THR A 24 -5.22 2.34 3.74
N LEU A 25 -3.96 2.67 3.48
CA LEU A 25 -2.84 2.54 4.40
C LEU A 25 -2.43 3.94 4.82
N LEU A 26 -2.44 4.18 6.13
CA LEU A 26 -2.02 5.43 6.71
C LEU A 26 -0.85 5.14 7.63
N VAL A 27 0.31 5.73 7.32
CA VAL A 27 1.57 5.43 8.00
C VAL A 27 2.15 6.72 8.53
N GLN A 28 2.48 6.76 9.81
CA GLN A 28 3.24 7.85 10.43
C GLN A 28 4.68 7.42 10.65
N LEU A 29 5.60 8.36 10.43
CA LEU A 29 7.01 8.27 10.78
C LEU A 29 7.38 9.47 11.64
N ASP A 30 7.80 9.19 12.86
CA ASP A 30 8.37 10.17 13.77
C ASP A 30 9.89 10.07 13.75
N GLY A 31 10.57 11.21 13.74
CA GLY A 31 12.02 11.27 13.67
C GLY A 31 12.56 12.62 14.11
N HIS A 32 13.85 12.82 13.85
CA HIS A 32 14.53 14.09 14.11
C HIS A 32 15.25 14.56 12.85
N ARG A 33 15.18 15.87 12.58
CA ARG A 33 15.95 16.55 11.52
C ARG A 33 16.60 17.77 12.13
N ASP A 34 17.92 17.88 12.02
CA ASP A 34 18.70 18.98 12.60
C ASP A 34 18.39 19.17 14.10
N ASP A 35 18.34 18.05 14.84
CA ASP A 35 18.00 17.95 16.27
C ASP A 35 16.59 18.44 16.66
N ARG A 36 15.71 18.64 15.67
CA ARG A 36 14.31 19.01 15.88
C ARG A 36 13.40 17.83 15.59
N PRO A 37 12.39 17.55 16.44
CA PRO A 37 11.42 16.51 16.16
C PRO A 37 10.64 16.85 14.89
N ILE A 38 10.44 15.85 14.04
CA ILE A 38 9.64 15.92 12.83
C ILE A 38 8.73 14.70 12.76
N THR A 39 7.48 14.93 12.39
CA THR A 39 6.50 13.89 12.09
C THR A 39 6.09 14.02 10.63
N ARG A 40 6.07 12.90 9.91
CA ARG A 40 5.50 12.82 8.57
C ARG A 40 4.53 11.66 8.50
N SER A 41 3.44 11.88 7.79
CA SER A 41 2.46 10.84 7.49
C SER A 41 2.36 10.61 5.99
N VAL A 42 2.00 9.39 5.60
CA VAL A 42 1.71 9.03 4.21
C VAL A 42 0.34 8.37 4.15
N LEU A 43 -0.51 8.90 3.29
CA LEU A 43 -1.76 8.27 2.87
C LEU A 43 -1.49 7.51 1.57
N LEU A 44 -1.69 6.20 1.59
CA LEU A 44 -1.66 5.34 0.41
C LEU A 44 -3.05 4.72 0.22
N GLY A 45 -3.69 5.04 -0.90
CA GLY A 45 -4.92 4.42 -1.35
C GLY A 45 -4.66 3.49 -2.53
N GLY A 46 -5.35 2.34 -2.57
CA GLY A 46 -5.21 1.38 -3.66
C GLY A 46 -6.48 0.59 -3.94
N THR A 47 -6.46 -0.21 -5.01
CA THR A 47 -7.63 -1.00 -5.50
C THR A 47 -7.92 -2.26 -4.69
N GLY A 48 -7.21 -2.45 -3.57
CA GLY A 48 -7.38 -3.52 -2.60
C GLY A 48 -6.07 -4.22 -2.25
N ASN A 49 -6.08 -4.95 -1.13
CA ASN A 49 -4.89 -5.63 -0.58
C ASN A 49 -4.21 -6.56 -1.59
N ALA A 50 -4.98 -7.39 -2.30
CA ALA A 50 -4.40 -8.34 -3.25
C ALA A 50 -3.69 -7.65 -4.43
N ALA A 51 -4.26 -6.56 -4.95
CA ALA A 51 -3.68 -5.80 -6.04
C ALA A 51 -2.38 -5.13 -5.59
N LEU A 52 -2.38 -4.50 -4.41
CA LEU A 52 -1.20 -3.84 -3.86
C LEU A 52 -0.07 -4.83 -3.55
N THR A 53 -0.40 -5.96 -2.91
CA THR A 53 0.57 -7.03 -2.64
C THR A 53 1.14 -7.62 -3.93
N GLY A 54 0.30 -7.82 -4.94
CA GLY A 54 0.74 -8.29 -6.26
C GLY A 54 1.68 -7.31 -6.95
N ALA A 55 1.37 -6.00 -6.91
CA ALA A 55 2.24 -4.97 -7.44
C ALA A 55 3.59 -4.92 -6.70
N MET A 56 3.59 -5.06 -5.38
CA MET A 56 4.81 -5.14 -4.57
C MET A 56 5.65 -6.37 -4.91
N ALA A 57 5.03 -7.53 -5.10
CA ALA A 57 5.72 -8.75 -5.52
C ALA A 57 6.34 -8.59 -6.92
N ALA A 58 5.62 -7.99 -7.86
CA ALA A 58 6.13 -7.72 -9.20
C ALA A 58 7.31 -6.74 -9.18
N ALA A 59 7.21 -5.63 -8.45
CA ALA A 59 8.30 -4.67 -8.28
C ALA A 59 9.55 -5.31 -7.65
N SER A 60 9.35 -6.20 -6.68
CA SER A 60 10.44 -6.96 -6.05
C SER A 60 11.10 -7.92 -7.05
N ALA A 61 10.31 -8.64 -7.83
CA ALA A 61 10.83 -9.54 -8.86
C ALA A 61 11.62 -8.80 -9.95
N LEU A 62 11.16 -7.62 -10.38
CA LEU A 62 11.90 -6.76 -11.31
C LEU A 62 13.25 -6.34 -10.71
N SER A 63 13.29 -5.95 -9.43
CA SER A 63 14.53 -5.58 -8.75
C SER A 63 15.54 -6.75 -8.70
N VAL A 64 15.06 -7.99 -8.55
CA VAL A 64 15.91 -9.20 -8.66
C VAL A 64 16.43 -9.37 -10.09
N LEU A 65 15.57 -9.24 -11.09
CA LEU A 65 15.95 -9.40 -12.51
C LEU A 65 16.95 -8.34 -12.97
N GLU A 66 16.84 -7.12 -12.45
CA GLU A 66 17.74 -6.00 -12.73
C GLU A 66 19.05 -6.06 -11.94
N GLY A 67 19.23 -7.06 -11.06
CA GLY A 67 20.45 -7.25 -10.27
C GLY A 67 20.60 -6.26 -9.11
N GLU A 68 19.52 -5.60 -8.70
CA GLU A 68 19.51 -4.62 -7.61
C GLU A 68 19.54 -5.27 -6.23
N ILE A 69 19.23 -6.57 -6.14
CA ILE A 69 19.18 -7.34 -4.90
C ILE A 69 20.27 -8.44 -4.90
N PRO A 70 21.10 -8.53 -3.86
CA PRO A 70 22.06 -9.63 -3.73
C PRO A 70 21.39 -11.00 -3.67
N PRO A 71 22.02 -12.10 -4.14
CA PRO A 71 21.48 -13.44 -3.96
C PRO A 71 21.22 -13.79 -2.48
N GLY A 72 20.14 -14.52 -2.20
CA GLY A 72 19.80 -14.98 -0.85
C GLY A 72 18.37 -14.63 -0.42
N CYS A 73 18.07 -14.90 0.85
CA CYS A 73 16.80 -14.51 1.48
C CYS A 73 16.99 -13.19 2.24
N HIS A 74 16.14 -12.22 1.98
CA HIS A 74 16.27 -10.86 2.52
C HIS A 74 14.94 -10.33 3.03
N HIS A 75 15.01 -9.34 3.92
CA HIS A 75 13.86 -8.51 4.23
C HIS A 75 13.73 -7.41 3.18
N ALA A 76 12.54 -7.27 2.60
CA ALA A 76 12.25 -6.29 1.55
C ALA A 76 12.67 -4.85 1.95
N ALA A 77 12.42 -4.46 3.21
CA ALA A 77 12.78 -3.13 3.72
C ALA A 77 14.30 -2.85 3.75
N GLN A 78 15.13 -3.87 3.68
CA GLN A 78 16.59 -3.76 3.72
C GLN A 78 17.22 -3.96 2.33
N ALA A 79 16.56 -4.72 1.45
CA ALA A 79 17.12 -5.13 0.18
C ALA A 79 16.62 -4.32 -1.02
N LEU A 80 15.39 -3.80 -0.97
CA LEU A 80 14.81 -3.09 -2.11
C LEU A 80 15.28 -1.63 -2.17
N PRO A 81 15.64 -1.11 -3.36
CA PRO A 81 15.90 0.31 -3.54
C PRO A 81 14.59 1.10 -3.38
N PRO A 82 14.42 1.93 -2.33
CA PRO A 82 13.12 2.50 -1.98
C PRO A 82 12.53 3.40 -3.08
N ALA A 83 13.37 4.25 -3.67
CA ALA A 83 12.94 5.20 -4.71
C ALA A 83 12.49 4.49 -5.99
N ALA A 84 13.31 3.57 -6.51
CA ALA A 84 12.97 2.80 -7.71
C ALA A 84 11.75 1.90 -7.49
N THR A 85 11.64 1.29 -6.30
CA THR A 85 10.47 0.48 -5.93
C THR A 85 9.20 1.30 -5.91
N LEU A 86 9.21 2.49 -5.28
CA LEU A 86 8.04 3.38 -5.25
C LEU A 86 7.65 3.84 -6.65
N GLU A 87 8.63 4.18 -7.49
CA GLU A 87 8.40 4.60 -8.86
C GLU A 87 7.77 3.47 -9.70
N ARG A 88 8.23 2.21 -9.54
CA ARG A 88 7.60 1.03 -10.16
C ARG A 88 6.15 0.86 -9.69
N LEU A 89 5.89 1.01 -8.40
CA LEU A 89 4.53 0.90 -7.85
C LEU A 89 3.59 1.99 -8.39
N GLN A 90 4.06 3.24 -8.49
CA GLN A 90 3.30 4.37 -9.03
C GLN A 90 2.94 4.21 -10.51
N ARG A 91 3.69 3.39 -11.27
CA ARG A 91 3.35 3.04 -12.66
C ARG A 91 2.23 1.99 -12.78
N THR A 92 1.79 1.42 -11.67
CA THR A 92 0.68 0.44 -11.65
C THR A 92 -0.65 1.12 -11.31
N SER A 93 -1.77 0.49 -11.66
CA SER A 93 -3.09 0.88 -11.17
C SER A 93 -3.41 0.37 -9.76
N ALA A 94 -2.45 -0.25 -9.08
CA ALA A 94 -2.65 -0.77 -7.73
C ALA A 94 -2.68 0.34 -6.68
N ILE A 95 -1.97 1.45 -6.94
CA ILE A 95 -1.99 2.68 -6.14
C ILE A 95 -2.88 3.69 -6.86
N SER A 96 -3.94 4.15 -6.19
CA SER A 96 -4.83 5.21 -6.68
C SER A 96 -4.57 6.55 -6.00
N VAL A 97 -4.01 6.54 -4.80
CA VAL A 97 -3.68 7.74 -4.02
C VAL A 97 -2.33 7.53 -3.34
N LEU A 98 -1.46 8.52 -3.41
CA LEU A 98 -0.23 8.58 -2.62
C LEU A 98 0.04 10.03 -2.23
N GLU A 99 -0.16 10.37 -0.97
CA GLU A 99 0.03 11.72 -0.45
C GLU A 99 0.99 11.71 0.73
N LEU A 100 1.99 12.59 0.68
CA LEU A 100 2.89 12.87 1.80
C LEU A 100 2.35 14.08 2.56
N LEU A 101 2.29 13.95 3.88
CA LEU A 101 1.67 14.91 4.78
C LEU A 101 2.69 15.27 5.87
N ASP A 102 3.05 16.54 6.00
CA ASP A 102 3.95 17.03 7.05
C ASP A 102 3.18 17.30 8.37
N VAL A 103 2.26 16.39 8.71
CA VAL A 103 1.45 16.45 9.94
C VAL A 103 1.31 15.04 10.56
N PRO A 104 1.07 14.94 11.87
CA PRO A 104 0.70 13.69 12.51
C PRO A 104 -0.59 13.09 11.95
N ILE A 105 -0.68 11.77 12.01
CA ILE A 105 -1.83 10.98 11.52
C ILE A 105 -3.13 11.35 12.21
N ASP A 106 -3.06 11.74 13.48
CA ASP A 106 -4.22 12.14 14.27
C ASP A 106 -4.90 13.40 13.71
N HIS A 107 -4.17 14.24 12.96
CA HIS A 107 -4.74 15.40 12.28
C HIS A 107 -5.57 15.02 11.04
N LEU A 108 -5.47 13.76 10.59
CA LEU A 108 -6.19 13.22 9.44
C LEU A 108 -7.47 12.49 9.83
N ARG A 109 -7.72 12.30 11.13
CA ARG A 109 -9.05 11.93 11.60
C ARG A 109 -10.02 13.04 11.20
N ARG A 110 -10.84 12.77 10.19
CA ARG A 110 -12.16 13.41 10.16
C ARG A 110 -12.84 13.02 11.47
N ALA A 111 -13.22 14.00 12.27
CA ALA A 111 -14.28 13.78 13.23
C ALA A 111 -15.50 13.34 12.42
N GLU A 112 -15.86 12.06 12.46
CA GLU A 112 -17.23 11.68 12.16
C GLU A 112 -18.06 12.15 13.34
N GLU A 113 -18.44 13.42 13.29
CA GLU A 113 -19.46 13.98 14.15
C GLU A 113 -20.79 13.38 13.67
N GLY A 114 -21.27 12.34 14.35
CA GLY A 114 -22.58 11.73 14.11
C GLY A 114 -22.55 10.27 13.66
N SER A 115 -22.32 9.34 14.59
CA SER A 115 -23.09 8.10 14.57
C SER A 115 -24.42 8.38 15.28
N LEU A 116 -25.51 8.40 14.53
CA LEU A 116 -26.87 8.38 15.08
C LEU A 116 -27.09 7.15 15.96
#